data_AF-A0A5K3FI79-F1
#
_entry.id   AF-A0A5K3FI79-F1
#
_cell.length_a   1.000
_cell.length_b   1.000
_cell.length_c   1.000
_cell.angle_alpha   90.00
_cell.angle_beta   90.00
_cell.angle_gamma   90.00
#
_symmetry.space_group_name_H-M   'P 1'
#
loop_
_entity.id
_entity.type
_entity.pdbx_description
1 polymer ?
#
loop_
_entity_poly.entity_id
_entity_poly.type
_entity_poly.pdbx_seq_one_letter_code
_entity_poly.pdbx_strand_id
1 'polypeptide(L)'
;MTRSLSSSTASSIASAPVEEDPGVGDLVRSVWNQLRFGWTVSVTPSFTPDIPIHFLGRRYIEFSDNELKNIPCGQVDGDLEAFLADFQSRLWFTYRDSFPPLPVPHYDSGSDSASSAFDPPVAYFRSTAVLRRHLRDSNVPPTLGSSPAKKIPLSVRTSDCGWGCTMRSAQMLLAQTLITHFLGRDWTYAANKWVSSNDPSASLHRQIIRWFADSPTNPLSIHKLIEASGSPPGTMFGPAAICRALVIAMAMANTGAAHGDCHLSDVEVYLARDRVICTEEVLDLLDQSSTSPKSPTRGDQNGACRSHAGGRGDAYTSTSPFGDLANSYVFDSLLAQTAGGRGRTSRRTRHRGLLLLLPMRLGAGDRVDAAYVPTLLRLLRDPAFAGLIGGKPRHSVFVAGVQDDRLIYLDPHFCQEAVEVAKNSDKFDVSSWHCTTPRVMQARRLDPSLAIGFYCASQSELSGLLARLPRVSEVRSPTNHSRHQLIEVVSASEARHLFPDPQPHLSAPLYPPIDEDADDDVDDVSDF
;
A
#
# COMPACT_ATOMS: atom_id res chain seq x y z
N MET A 1 -48.56 40.17 51.02
CA MET A 1 -49.52 39.27 51.70
C MET A 1 -50.53 38.77 50.67
N THR A 2 -50.38 37.49 50.32
CA THR A 2 -51.39 36.52 49.84
C THR A 2 -52.61 36.98 49.02
N ARG A 3 -52.71 36.46 47.78
CA ARG A 3 -53.91 35.84 47.15
C ARG A 3 -53.50 35.30 45.77
N SER A 4 -53.23 34.01 45.65
CA SER A 4 -54.13 32.90 45.26
C SER A 4 -54.71 33.02 43.85
N LEU A 5 -54.27 32.08 43.01
CA LEU A 5 -54.63 31.82 41.62
C LEU A 5 -56.09 31.39 41.43
N SER A 6 -56.68 31.77 40.30
CA SER A 6 -57.75 31.02 39.63
C SER A 6 -57.59 31.12 38.12
N SER A 7 -57.81 29.98 37.46
CA SER A 7 -57.53 29.66 36.05
C SER A 7 -58.38 30.38 35.00
N SER A 8 -57.81 30.63 33.83
CA SER A 8 -58.51 30.47 32.55
C SER A 8 -57.52 30.33 31.38
N THR A 9 -57.56 29.14 30.78
CA THR A 9 -57.26 28.75 29.38
C THR A 9 -56.64 29.79 28.43
N ALA A 10 -55.51 29.43 27.82
CA ALA A 10 -55.03 30.00 26.56
C ALA A 10 -54.57 28.89 25.59
N SER A 11 -55.04 29.04 24.36
CA SER A 11 -54.92 28.19 23.18
C SER A 11 -53.48 27.91 22.75
N SER A 12 -53.26 26.69 22.25
CA SER A 12 -52.03 26.22 21.60
C SER A 12 -51.68 27.02 20.35
N ILE A 13 -50.44 27.49 20.26
CA ILE A 13 -49.74 27.79 19.01
C ILE A 13 -48.58 26.79 18.93
N ALA A 14 -48.64 25.92 17.92
CA ALA A 14 -47.62 24.94 17.63
C ALA A 14 -46.35 25.65 17.13
N SER A 15 -45.23 25.49 17.86
CA SER A 15 -43.89 25.76 17.34
C SER A 15 -43.39 24.53 16.61
N ALA A 16 -43.14 24.66 15.31
CA ALA A 16 -42.49 23.64 14.50
C ALA A 16 -41.09 23.31 15.05
N PRO A 17 -40.63 22.04 14.95
CA PRO A 17 -39.26 21.70 15.34
C PRO A 17 -38.29 22.35 14.35
N VAL A 18 -37.30 23.07 14.87
CA VAL A 18 -36.13 23.49 14.10
C VAL A 18 -35.38 22.21 13.72
N GLU A 19 -35.36 21.89 12.43
CA GLU A 19 -34.47 20.87 11.88
C GLU A 19 -33.02 21.29 12.18
N GLU A 20 -32.37 20.61 13.11
CA GLU A 20 -30.92 20.69 13.26
C GLU A 20 -30.28 20.10 11.99
N ASP A 21 -29.60 20.95 11.24
CA ASP A 21 -28.87 20.59 10.03
C ASP A 21 -27.80 19.52 10.38
N PRO A 22 -27.92 18.27 9.86
CA PRO A 22 -27.03 17.17 10.23
C PRO A 22 -25.56 17.44 9.92
N GLY A 23 -25.25 18.40 9.03
CA GLY A 23 -23.87 18.77 8.69
C GLY A 23 -23.12 19.53 9.79
N VAL A 24 -23.83 20.28 10.65
CA VAL A 24 -23.18 21.11 11.69
C VAL A 24 -22.71 20.24 12.86
N GLY A 25 -23.48 19.22 13.22
CA GLY A 25 -23.12 18.28 14.28
C GLY A 25 -21.86 17.47 13.95
N ASP A 26 -21.71 17.04 12.70
CA ASP A 26 -20.56 16.27 12.23
C ASP A 26 -19.30 17.13 12.06
N LEU A 27 -19.46 18.39 11.63
CA LEU A 27 -18.36 19.36 11.60
C LEU A 27 -17.85 19.68 13.00
N VAL A 28 -18.76 19.92 13.96
CA VAL A 28 -18.42 20.17 15.36
C VAL A 28 -17.77 18.94 15.98
N ARG A 29 -18.24 17.73 15.67
CA ARG A 29 -17.66 16.47 16.14
C ARG A 29 -16.28 16.19 15.52
N SER A 30 -16.08 16.53 14.25
CA SER A 30 -14.79 16.45 13.56
C SER A 30 -13.77 17.43 14.15
N VAL A 31 -14.18 18.69 14.37
CA VAL A 31 -13.36 19.72 15.03
C VAL A 31 -13.06 19.35 16.49
N TRP A 32 -14.02 18.77 17.20
CA TRP A 32 -13.84 18.29 18.58
C TRP A 32 -12.89 17.10 18.67
N ASN A 33 -12.98 16.14 17.74
CA ASN A 33 -12.04 15.03 17.62
C ASN A 33 -10.63 15.52 17.26
N GLN A 34 -10.51 16.59 16.46
CA GLN A 34 -9.23 17.25 16.17
C GLN A 34 -8.63 17.97 17.40
N LEU A 35 -9.45 18.58 18.25
CA LEU A 35 -9.01 19.27 19.48
C LEU A 35 -8.63 18.31 20.62
N ARG A 36 -9.35 17.20 20.78
CA ARG A 36 -9.17 16.25 21.89
C ARG A 36 -7.83 15.50 21.85
N PHE A 37 -7.21 15.38 20.67
CA PHE A 37 -5.98 14.59 20.47
C PHE A 37 -4.76 15.41 19.96
N GLY A 38 -4.79 16.74 20.13
CA GLY A 38 -3.57 17.56 20.16
C GLY A 38 -2.96 17.98 18.83
N TRP A 39 -3.68 18.76 18.01
CA TRP A 39 -3.07 19.49 16.89
C TRP A 39 -3.24 21.01 16.94
N THR A 40 -2.09 21.67 16.78
CA THR A 40 -1.85 23.00 16.21
C THR A 40 -2.55 23.12 14.85
N VAL A 41 -3.17 24.28 14.55
CA VAL A 41 -3.82 24.59 13.26
C VAL A 41 -2.90 24.17 12.10
N SER A 42 -3.30 23.12 11.36
CA SER A 42 -2.52 22.60 10.24
C SER A 42 -2.74 23.46 9.01
N VAL A 43 -1.84 24.41 8.77
CA VAL A 43 -1.84 25.22 7.55
C VAL A 43 -1.38 24.36 6.37
N THR A 44 -2.14 24.35 5.26
CA THR A 44 -1.71 23.75 3.99
C THR A 44 -0.34 24.30 3.61
N PRO A 45 0.66 23.45 3.30
CA PRO A 45 1.99 23.93 2.98
C PRO A 45 1.96 24.82 1.74
N SER A 46 2.80 25.85 1.72
CA SER A 46 2.99 26.66 0.52
C SER A 46 3.76 25.87 -0.53
N PHE A 47 3.17 25.71 -1.71
CA PHE A 47 3.85 25.17 -2.87
C PHE A 47 4.61 26.31 -3.57
N THR A 48 5.71 25.97 -4.25
CA THR A 48 6.51 26.96 -4.95
C THR A 48 5.96 27.13 -6.36
N PRO A 49 5.52 28.33 -6.77
CA PRO A 49 5.07 28.56 -8.13
C PRO A 49 6.14 28.21 -9.16
N ASP A 50 5.70 27.79 -10.34
CA ASP A 50 6.51 27.44 -11.51
C ASP A 50 7.45 26.23 -11.34
N ILE A 51 7.52 25.66 -10.12
CA ILE A 51 8.24 24.42 -9.83
C ILE A 51 7.25 23.25 -9.86
N PRO A 52 7.44 22.25 -10.73
CA PRO A 52 6.49 21.15 -10.83
C PRO A 52 6.41 20.28 -9.58
N ILE A 53 5.18 20.01 -9.16
CA ILE A 53 4.84 19.00 -8.15
C ILE A 53 4.74 17.65 -8.87
N HIS A 54 5.54 16.68 -8.48
CA HIS A 54 5.41 15.30 -8.94
C HIS A 54 4.67 14.50 -7.88
N PHE A 55 3.57 13.85 -8.24
CA PHE A 55 2.73 13.12 -7.29
C PHE A 55 2.25 11.82 -7.95
N LEU A 56 2.78 10.69 -7.46
CA LEU A 56 2.44 9.33 -7.91
C LEU A 56 2.44 9.20 -9.44
N GLY A 57 3.52 9.60 -10.10
CA GLY A 57 3.67 9.53 -11.56
C GLY A 57 2.98 10.63 -12.37
N ARG A 58 2.29 11.57 -11.73
CA ARG A 58 1.69 12.77 -12.35
C ARG A 58 2.48 14.03 -12.02
N ARG A 59 2.38 15.04 -12.87
CA ARG A 59 3.07 16.32 -12.77
C ARG A 59 2.09 17.48 -12.77
N TYR A 60 2.04 18.22 -11.67
CA TYR A 60 1.22 19.41 -11.50
C TYR A 60 2.07 20.67 -11.40
N ILE A 61 1.48 21.84 -11.61
CA ILE A 61 2.16 23.13 -11.48
C ILE A 61 1.25 24.17 -10.83
N GLU A 62 1.82 24.98 -9.95
CA GLU A 62 1.18 26.20 -9.47
C GLU A 62 1.73 27.37 -10.28
N PHE A 63 0.87 28.21 -10.86
CA PHE A 63 1.28 29.35 -11.67
C PHE A 63 1.41 30.60 -10.80
N SER A 64 2.50 31.36 -10.96
CA SER A 64 2.75 32.59 -10.22
C SER A 64 1.82 33.74 -10.64
N ASP A 65 1.34 33.74 -11.89
CA ASP A 65 0.46 34.77 -12.47
C ASP A 65 -0.49 34.19 -13.53
N ASN A 66 -1.55 34.94 -13.87
CA ASN A 66 -2.57 34.63 -14.90
C ASN A 66 -2.03 34.55 -16.37
N GLU A 67 -0.72 34.35 -16.57
CA GLU A 67 -0.12 34.02 -17.86
C GLU A 67 -0.44 32.56 -18.24
N LEU A 68 -1.73 32.29 -18.38
CA LEU A 68 -2.21 31.25 -19.25
C LEU A 68 -1.58 31.47 -20.63
N LYS A 69 -1.07 30.38 -21.22
CA LYS A 69 -0.57 30.25 -22.61
C LYS A 69 0.94 30.38 -22.70
N ASN A 70 1.64 29.27 -22.46
CA ASN A 70 2.75 28.78 -23.32
C ASN A 70 3.41 27.49 -22.79
N ILE A 71 2.79 26.73 -21.87
CA ILE A 71 3.28 25.38 -21.57
C ILE A 71 2.94 24.45 -22.75
N PRO A 72 3.93 23.78 -23.37
CA PRO A 72 3.68 22.79 -24.41
C PRO A 72 2.70 21.72 -23.91
N CYS A 73 1.68 21.41 -24.71
CA CYS A 73 0.76 20.30 -24.48
C CYS A 73 1.55 19.01 -24.16
N GLY A 74 1.24 18.37 -23.02
CA GLY A 74 1.87 17.10 -22.61
C GLY A 74 3.03 17.20 -21.61
N GLN A 75 3.37 18.40 -21.09
CA GLN A 75 4.40 18.53 -20.04
C GLN A 75 3.86 18.56 -18.59
N VAL A 76 2.57 18.83 -18.39
CA VAL A 76 1.90 18.87 -17.07
C VAL A 76 0.51 18.22 -17.18
N ASP A 77 0.08 17.55 -16.12
CA ASP A 77 -1.20 16.85 -16.00
C ASP A 77 -2.31 17.75 -15.42
N GLY A 78 -1.96 18.83 -14.71
CA GLY A 78 -2.94 19.74 -14.13
C GLY A 78 -2.31 20.89 -13.32
N ASP A 79 -3.16 21.73 -12.75
CA ASP A 79 -2.78 22.83 -11.87
C ASP A 79 -2.74 22.40 -10.37
N LEU A 80 -2.60 23.38 -9.47
CA LEU A 80 -2.61 23.14 -8.03
C LEU A 80 -3.95 22.59 -7.52
N GLU A 81 -5.08 23.03 -8.09
CA GLU A 81 -6.41 22.55 -7.68
C GLU A 81 -6.57 21.06 -8.05
N ALA A 82 -6.15 20.69 -9.27
CA ALA A 82 -6.10 19.31 -9.70
C ALA A 82 -5.18 18.45 -8.81
N PHE A 83 -4.02 18.97 -8.41
CA PHE A 83 -3.15 18.31 -7.43
C PHE A 83 -3.85 18.07 -6.09
N LEU A 84 -4.52 19.07 -5.53
CA LEU A 84 -5.19 18.95 -4.23
C LEU A 84 -6.35 17.95 -4.28
N ALA A 85 -7.11 17.94 -5.38
CA ALA A 85 -8.14 16.94 -5.62
C ALA A 85 -7.55 15.52 -5.73
N ASP A 86 -6.45 15.36 -6.46
CA ASP A 86 -5.74 14.07 -6.58
C ASP A 86 -5.18 13.61 -5.23
N PHE A 87 -4.60 14.53 -4.45
CA PHE A 87 -4.10 14.25 -3.11
C PHE A 87 -5.22 13.75 -2.18
N GLN A 88 -6.35 14.46 -2.14
CA GLN A 88 -7.51 14.10 -1.32
C GLN A 88 -8.10 12.74 -1.73
N SER A 89 -7.92 12.36 -2.99
CA SER A 89 -8.41 11.09 -3.53
C SER A 89 -7.62 9.88 -3.07
N ARG A 90 -6.44 10.07 -2.48
CA ARG A 90 -5.61 8.96 -1.98
C ARG A 90 -6.11 8.47 -0.63
N LEU A 91 -6.12 7.16 -0.47
CA LEU A 91 -6.52 6.52 0.78
C LEU A 91 -5.46 6.76 1.87
N TRP A 92 -5.93 7.27 3.00
CA TRP A 92 -5.17 7.68 4.16
C TRP A 92 -5.47 6.73 5.32
N PHE A 93 -4.52 5.85 5.63
CA PHE A 93 -4.60 4.97 6.79
C PHE A 93 -3.83 5.60 7.94
N THR A 94 -4.52 5.85 9.04
CA THR A 94 -3.92 6.38 10.26
C THR A 94 -3.98 5.34 11.36
N TYR A 95 -3.38 5.67 12.51
CA TYR A 95 -3.64 4.91 13.71
C TYR A 95 -5.13 4.81 14.00
N ARG A 96 -5.53 3.66 14.51
CA ARG A 96 -6.89 3.39 14.98
C ARG A 96 -6.88 2.87 16.41
N ASP A 97 -7.99 3.09 17.09
CA ASP A 97 -8.31 2.41 18.34
C ASP A 97 -9.65 1.68 18.22
N SER A 98 -10.03 0.98 19.28
CA SER A 98 -11.34 0.34 19.43
C SER A 98 -11.65 -0.78 18.43
N PHE A 99 -10.70 -1.19 17.59
CA PHE A 99 -10.82 -2.36 16.71
C PHE A 99 -10.82 -3.68 17.51
N PRO A 100 -11.32 -4.79 16.93
CA PRO A 100 -11.29 -6.10 17.57
C PRO A 100 -9.86 -6.50 18.00
N PRO A 101 -9.66 -7.25 19.10
CA PRO A 101 -8.32 -7.58 19.57
C PRO A 101 -7.44 -8.26 18.52
N LEU A 102 -6.18 -7.80 18.40
CA LEU A 102 -5.15 -8.41 17.58
C LEU A 102 -4.80 -9.82 18.11
N PRO A 103 -4.41 -10.75 17.22
CA PRO A 103 -4.00 -12.09 17.59
C PRO A 103 -2.75 -12.05 18.49
N VAL A 104 -2.64 -13.00 19.41
CA VAL A 104 -1.41 -13.25 20.17
C VAL A 104 -0.85 -14.57 19.68
N PRO A 105 0.44 -14.64 19.32
CA PRO A 105 1.09 -15.92 19.07
C PRO A 105 1.05 -16.76 20.36
N HIS A 106 0.52 -17.98 20.29
CA HIS A 106 0.71 -18.95 21.36
C HIS A 106 2.14 -19.49 21.27
N TYR A 107 2.98 -19.11 22.22
CA TYR A 107 4.25 -19.79 22.46
C TYR A 107 3.98 -20.91 23.46
N ASP A 108 3.86 -22.15 22.99
CA ASP A 108 3.84 -23.28 23.91
C ASP A 108 5.17 -23.32 24.66
N SER A 109 5.11 -23.11 25.98
CA SER A 109 6.23 -23.02 26.90
C SER A 109 6.85 -24.39 27.18
N GLY A 110 7.32 -25.09 26.15
CA GLY A 110 7.84 -26.46 26.27
C GLY A 110 8.81 -26.94 25.18
N SER A 111 9.16 -26.11 24.19
CA SER A 111 10.25 -26.42 23.25
C SER A 111 11.16 -25.21 23.09
N ASP A 112 12.40 -25.34 23.55
CA ASP A 112 13.49 -24.37 23.37
C ASP A 112 13.95 -24.30 21.90
N SER A 113 13.07 -23.84 21.03
CA SER A 113 13.37 -23.47 19.65
C SER A 113 12.59 -22.19 19.31
N ALA A 114 13.06 -21.08 19.89
CA ALA A 114 12.63 -19.75 19.53
C ALA A 114 13.07 -19.43 18.08
N SER A 115 12.28 -19.84 17.09
CA SER A 115 12.35 -19.31 15.73
C SER A 115 11.00 -19.40 15.04
N SER A 116 10.39 -18.23 14.85
CA SER A 116 9.49 -17.90 13.73
C SER A 116 8.22 -18.73 13.57
N ALA A 117 7.07 -18.13 13.86
CA ALA A 117 5.74 -18.69 13.53
C ALA A 117 5.46 -18.80 12.01
N PHE A 118 6.48 -18.67 11.16
CA PHE A 118 6.50 -19.05 9.75
C PHE A 118 7.76 -19.87 9.48
N ASP A 119 7.58 -20.99 8.82
CA ASP A 119 8.67 -21.85 8.35
C ASP A 119 9.76 -20.99 7.66
N PRO A 120 11.06 -21.13 7.98
CA PRO A 120 12.15 -20.40 7.32
C PRO A 120 12.04 -20.36 5.78
N PRO A 121 11.56 -21.42 5.08
CA PRO A 121 11.25 -21.37 3.65
C PRO A 121 10.36 -20.21 3.20
N VAL A 122 9.37 -19.83 4.00
CA VAL A 122 8.36 -18.82 3.63
C VAL A 122 8.96 -17.42 3.52
N ALA A 123 9.93 -17.11 4.38
CA ALA A 123 10.62 -15.82 4.41
C ALA A 123 11.48 -15.56 3.15
N TYR A 124 11.82 -16.60 2.39
CA TYR A 124 12.61 -16.49 1.16
C TYR A 124 11.78 -16.20 -0.08
N PHE A 125 10.45 -16.39 -0.05
CA PHE A 125 9.62 -16.16 -1.22
C PHE A 125 9.50 -14.68 -1.53
N ARG A 126 9.87 -14.34 -2.77
CA ARG A 126 9.95 -12.95 -3.24
C ARG A 126 8.66 -12.47 -3.89
N SER A 127 7.71 -13.36 -4.19
CA SER A 127 6.45 -12.97 -4.83
C SER A 127 5.24 -13.71 -4.29
N THR A 128 4.10 -13.03 -4.38
CA THR A 128 2.78 -13.58 -4.06
C THR A 128 2.43 -14.82 -4.88
N ALA A 129 2.83 -14.89 -6.16
CA ALA A 129 2.55 -16.05 -7.01
C ALA A 129 3.29 -17.30 -6.53
N VAL A 130 4.59 -17.18 -6.22
CA VAL A 130 5.40 -18.31 -5.75
C VAL A 130 4.92 -18.77 -4.38
N LEU A 131 4.68 -17.83 -3.46
CA LEU A 131 4.19 -18.17 -2.12
C LEU A 131 2.81 -18.85 -2.17
N ARG A 132 1.87 -18.36 -2.99
CA ARG A 132 0.56 -19.02 -3.18
C ARG A 132 0.67 -20.43 -3.75
N ARG A 133 1.67 -20.69 -4.59
CA ARG A 133 1.92 -22.05 -5.10
C ARG A 133 2.39 -22.96 -3.97
N HIS A 134 3.40 -22.51 -3.22
CA HIS A 134 3.92 -23.23 -2.07
C HIS A 134 2.82 -23.55 -1.03
N LEU A 135 2.01 -22.55 -0.65
CA LEU A 135 0.92 -22.75 0.32
C LEU A 135 -0.14 -23.75 -0.15
N ARG A 136 -0.38 -23.86 -1.46
CA ARG A 136 -1.30 -24.87 -2.04
C ARG A 136 -0.70 -26.28 -1.98
N ASP A 137 0.60 -26.39 -2.23
CA ASP A 137 1.30 -27.68 -2.27
C ASP A 137 1.52 -28.25 -0.85
N SER A 138 1.71 -27.39 0.16
CA SER A 138 2.02 -27.81 1.53
C SER A 138 0.84 -28.46 2.28
N ASN A 139 -0.41 -28.40 1.79
CA ASN A 139 -1.63 -28.97 2.45
C ASN A 139 -1.86 -28.60 3.94
N VAL A 140 -1.03 -27.74 4.52
CA VAL A 140 -1.20 -27.24 5.89
C VAL A 140 -2.24 -26.13 5.84
N PRO A 141 -3.46 -26.33 6.40
CA PRO A 141 -4.34 -25.20 6.61
C PRO A 141 -3.59 -24.22 7.51
N PRO A 142 -3.51 -22.92 7.19
CA PRO A 142 -2.93 -21.94 8.09
C PRO A 142 -3.85 -21.82 9.31
N THR A 143 -3.68 -22.72 10.28
CA THR A 143 -4.33 -22.65 11.58
C THR A 143 -3.35 -21.96 12.52
N LEU A 144 -3.28 -20.63 12.43
CA LEU A 144 -2.76 -19.87 13.55
C LEU A 144 -3.86 -19.88 14.61
N GLY A 145 -3.80 -20.86 15.52
CA GLY A 145 -4.66 -20.89 16.69
C GLY A 145 -4.46 -19.58 17.45
N SER A 146 -5.43 -18.67 17.36
CA SER A 146 -5.43 -17.42 18.10
C SER A 146 -6.65 -17.42 19.00
N SER A 147 -6.40 -17.38 20.31
CA SER A 147 -7.48 -17.21 21.28
C SER A 147 -7.95 -15.76 21.26
N PRO A 148 -9.27 -15.49 21.10
CA PRO A 148 -9.80 -14.15 21.20
C PRO A 148 -9.64 -13.70 22.65
N ALA A 149 -8.64 -12.87 22.91
CA ALA A 149 -8.55 -12.29 24.24
C ALA A 149 -9.60 -11.22 24.43
N LYS A 150 -9.86 -10.91 25.70
CA LYS A 150 -10.80 -9.88 26.11
C LYS A 150 -10.42 -8.53 25.50
N LYS A 151 -11.42 -7.79 25.03
CA LYS A 151 -11.28 -6.39 24.59
C LYS A 151 -10.80 -5.56 25.78
N ILE A 152 -9.55 -5.12 25.74
CA ILE A 152 -9.00 -4.15 26.68
C ILE A 152 -8.87 -2.83 25.90
N PRO A 153 -9.72 -1.82 26.17
CA PRO A 153 -9.69 -0.55 25.45
C PRO A 153 -8.30 0.10 25.49
N LEU A 154 -7.91 0.76 24.39
CA LEU A 154 -6.66 1.52 24.24
C LEU A 154 -5.36 0.70 24.42
N SER A 155 -5.45 -0.62 24.51
CA SER A 155 -4.26 -1.49 24.60
C SER A 155 -3.61 -1.66 23.23
N VAL A 156 -2.35 -2.08 23.19
CA VAL A 156 -1.64 -2.47 21.95
C VAL A 156 -2.35 -3.58 21.16
N ARG A 157 -3.37 -4.22 21.76
CA ARG A 157 -4.19 -5.23 21.12
C ARG A 157 -5.43 -4.67 20.45
N THR A 158 -5.93 -3.52 20.86
CA THR A 158 -7.14 -2.89 20.31
C THR A 158 -6.85 -1.50 19.75
N SER A 159 -5.57 -1.12 19.72
CA SER A 159 -5.06 0.11 19.13
C SER A 159 -3.65 -0.09 18.61
N ASP A 160 -3.33 0.58 17.50
CA ASP A 160 -1.99 0.65 16.94
C ASP A 160 -1.28 1.99 17.19
N CYS A 161 -1.92 2.87 17.99
CA CYS A 161 -1.39 4.18 18.31
C CYS A 161 -0.02 4.05 19.00
N GLY A 162 0.99 4.71 18.43
CA GLY A 162 2.38 4.69 18.90
C GLY A 162 3.27 3.59 18.32
N TRP A 163 2.75 2.61 17.57
CA TRP A 163 3.59 1.53 17.02
C TRP A 163 3.26 1.08 15.58
N GLY A 164 2.03 1.26 15.11
CA GLY A 164 1.58 0.77 13.80
C GLY A 164 1.99 1.59 12.57
N CYS A 165 2.81 2.64 12.70
CA CYS A 165 2.95 3.68 11.67
C CYS A 165 3.49 3.11 10.34
N THR A 166 4.45 2.19 10.43
CA THR A 166 5.02 1.51 9.27
C THR A 166 4.00 0.58 8.60
N MET A 167 3.12 -0.07 9.38
CA MET A 167 2.03 -0.91 8.84
C MET A 167 1.01 -0.06 8.08
N ARG A 168 0.60 1.07 8.66
CA ARG A 168 -0.31 2.03 8.01
C ARG A 168 0.28 2.59 6.72
N SER A 169 1.58 2.88 6.71
CA SER A 169 2.29 3.33 5.49
C SER A 169 2.32 2.25 4.41
N ALA A 170 2.48 0.98 4.78
CA ALA A 170 2.38 -0.14 3.84
C ALA A 170 0.95 -0.34 3.31
N GLN A 171 -0.07 -0.17 4.16
CA GLN A 171 -1.47 -0.17 3.72
C GLN A 171 -1.73 0.95 2.70
N MET A 172 -1.25 2.17 2.93
CA MET A 172 -1.38 3.29 1.98
C MET A 172 -0.72 2.97 0.62
N LEU A 173 0.49 2.40 0.63
CA LEU A 173 1.18 2.04 -0.61
C LEU A 173 0.43 0.97 -1.41
N LEU A 174 -0.03 -0.10 -0.76
CA LEU A 174 -0.79 -1.13 -1.43
C LEU A 174 -2.16 -0.61 -1.88
N ALA A 175 -2.86 0.16 -1.05
CA ALA A 175 -4.14 0.75 -1.42
C ALA A 175 -4.02 1.68 -2.62
N GLN A 176 -2.96 2.49 -2.71
CA GLN A 176 -2.69 3.31 -3.90
C GLN A 176 -2.51 2.45 -5.16
N THR A 177 -1.86 1.30 -5.02
CA THR A 177 -1.71 0.32 -6.11
C THR A 177 -3.07 -0.24 -6.52
N LEU A 178 -3.92 -0.63 -5.56
CA LEU A 178 -5.25 -1.16 -5.85
C LEU A 178 -6.18 -0.10 -6.47
N ILE A 179 -6.13 1.15 -6.01
CA ILE A 179 -6.85 2.27 -6.64
C ILE A 179 -6.38 2.42 -8.09
N THR A 180 -5.08 2.45 -8.32
CA THR A 180 -4.53 2.60 -9.69
C THR A 180 -4.92 1.43 -10.59
N HIS A 181 -4.89 0.20 -10.07
CA HIS A 181 -5.23 -1.00 -10.82
C HIS A 181 -6.72 -1.10 -11.15
N PHE A 182 -7.61 -0.86 -10.17
CA PHE A 182 -9.05 -1.09 -10.32
C PHE A 182 -9.85 0.12 -10.78
N LEU A 183 -9.40 1.34 -10.44
CA LEU A 183 -10.10 2.58 -10.76
C LEU A 183 -9.35 3.42 -11.79
N GLY A 184 -8.06 3.12 -12.04
CA GLY A 184 -7.18 3.91 -12.88
C GLY A 184 -6.50 5.03 -12.11
N ARG A 185 -5.35 5.50 -12.62
CA ARG A 185 -4.55 6.55 -11.99
C ARG A 185 -5.30 7.89 -11.89
N ASP A 186 -6.16 8.19 -12.87
CA ASP A 186 -6.89 9.46 -12.99
C ASP A 186 -8.17 9.53 -12.15
N TRP A 187 -8.53 8.43 -11.48
CA TRP A 187 -9.72 8.42 -10.62
C TRP A 187 -9.56 9.36 -9.43
N THR A 188 -10.62 10.12 -9.16
CA THR A 188 -10.70 11.08 -8.05
C THR A 188 -11.91 10.81 -7.15
N TYR A 189 -11.74 11.07 -5.85
CA TYR A 189 -12.78 11.01 -4.84
C TYR A 189 -13.43 12.39 -4.68
N ALA A 190 -14.76 12.45 -4.80
CA ALA A 190 -15.52 13.68 -4.64
C ALA A 190 -16.37 13.64 -3.36
N ALA A 191 -15.80 14.06 -2.22
CA ALA A 191 -16.47 14.06 -0.91
C ALA A 191 -17.82 14.80 -0.89
N ASN A 192 -17.91 15.92 -1.63
CA ASN A 192 -19.05 16.83 -1.60
C ASN A 192 -20.06 16.60 -2.73
N LYS A 193 -19.83 15.60 -3.59
CA LYS A 193 -20.78 15.23 -4.65
C LYS A 193 -21.55 14.01 -4.17
N TRP A 194 -22.87 14.05 -4.27
CA TRP A 194 -23.66 12.84 -4.10
C TRP A 194 -23.28 11.87 -5.22
N VAL A 195 -22.58 10.81 -4.85
CA VAL A 195 -22.29 9.70 -5.75
C VAL A 195 -23.32 8.62 -5.48
N SER A 196 -24.04 8.21 -6.53
CA SER A 196 -25.05 7.16 -6.42
C SER A 196 -24.43 5.89 -5.82
N SER A 197 -25.16 5.21 -4.94
CA SER A 197 -24.75 3.88 -4.46
C SER A 197 -24.58 2.85 -5.59
N ASN A 198 -25.13 3.14 -6.77
CA ASN A 198 -25.02 2.32 -7.96
C ASN A 198 -23.86 2.75 -8.87
N ASP A 199 -23.08 3.78 -8.51
CA ASP A 199 -21.83 4.09 -9.21
C ASP A 199 -20.81 3.00 -8.89
N PRO A 200 -20.39 2.20 -9.86
CA PRO A 200 -19.59 1.04 -9.54
C PRO A 200 -18.11 1.39 -9.31
N SER A 201 -17.66 2.61 -9.68
CA SER A 201 -16.37 3.15 -9.20
C SER A 201 -16.41 3.44 -7.69
N ALA A 202 -17.54 3.92 -7.17
CA ALA A 202 -17.74 4.13 -5.73
C ALA A 202 -17.86 2.80 -4.97
N SER A 203 -18.50 1.79 -5.56
CA SER A 203 -18.56 0.43 -4.99
C SER A 203 -17.16 -0.20 -4.92
N LEU A 204 -16.37 -0.11 -6.00
CA LEU A 204 -14.98 -0.54 -6.03
C LEU A 204 -14.11 0.17 -5.00
N HIS A 205 -14.22 1.50 -4.91
CA HIS A 205 -13.52 2.29 -3.91
C HIS A 205 -13.84 1.82 -2.48
N ARG A 206 -15.14 1.61 -2.17
CA ARG A 206 -15.56 1.05 -0.88
C ARG A 206 -15.02 -0.35 -0.66
N GLN A 207 -15.04 -1.20 -1.69
CA GLN A 207 -14.49 -2.55 -1.61
C GLN A 207 -13.00 -2.55 -1.28
N ILE A 208 -12.22 -1.64 -1.89
CA ILE A 208 -10.82 -1.45 -1.56
C ILE A 208 -10.68 -1.08 -0.07
N ILE A 209 -11.45 -0.11 0.43
CA ILE A 209 -11.45 0.24 1.86
C ILE A 209 -11.81 -0.97 2.74
N ARG A 210 -12.80 -1.78 2.35
CA ARG A 210 -13.19 -2.99 3.11
C ARG A 210 -12.03 -3.95 3.31
N TRP A 211 -11.20 -4.16 2.30
CA TRP A 211 -10.06 -5.06 2.42
C TRP A 211 -9.07 -4.62 3.50
N PHE A 212 -8.95 -3.32 3.77
CA PHE A 212 -8.04 -2.76 4.77
C PHE A 212 -8.67 -2.43 6.12
N ALA A 213 -10.00 -2.34 6.20
CA ALA A 213 -10.70 -1.99 7.44
C ALA A 213 -10.31 -2.91 8.60
N ASP A 214 -10.15 -2.35 9.80
CA ASP A 214 -9.53 -2.97 10.98
C ASP A 214 -10.37 -4.09 11.62
N SER A 215 -10.52 -5.19 10.89
CA SER A 215 -11.22 -6.40 11.30
C SER A 215 -10.38 -7.63 10.99
N PRO A 216 -10.36 -8.65 11.87
CA PRO A 216 -9.65 -9.90 11.64
C PRO A 216 -10.18 -10.69 10.43
N THR A 217 -11.37 -10.36 9.92
CA THR A 217 -11.92 -11.02 8.73
C THR A 217 -11.46 -10.40 7.41
N ASN A 218 -10.91 -9.20 7.44
CA ASN A 218 -10.56 -8.46 6.22
C ASN A 218 -9.11 -8.79 5.82
N PRO A 219 -8.84 -9.08 4.54
CA PRO A 219 -7.60 -9.72 4.11
C PRO A 219 -6.33 -8.87 4.27
N LEU A 220 -6.47 -7.53 4.30
CA LEU A 220 -5.36 -6.58 4.35
C LEU A 220 -5.45 -5.66 5.58
N SER A 221 -6.22 -6.07 6.59
CA SER A 221 -6.32 -5.35 7.85
C SER A 221 -5.01 -5.41 8.63
N ILE A 222 -4.87 -4.54 9.63
CA ILE A 222 -3.72 -4.57 10.55
C ILE A 222 -3.60 -5.92 11.28
N HIS A 223 -4.72 -6.61 11.52
CA HIS A 223 -4.75 -7.99 12.05
C HIS A 223 -4.03 -8.96 11.15
N LYS A 224 -4.28 -8.88 9.83
CA LYS A 224 -3.63 -9.76 8.85
C LYS A 224 -2.17 -9.40 8.61
N LEU A 225 -1.81 -8.13 8.70
CA LEU A 225 -0.40 -7.73 8.63
C LEU A 225 0.39 -8.17 9.87
N ILE A 226 -0.17 -8.06 11.08
CA ILE A 226 0.51 -8.54 12.30
C ILE A 226 0.62 -10.07 12.30
N GLU A 227 -0.45 -10.77 11.88
CA GLU A 227 -0.46 -12.22 11.71
C GLU A 227 0.61 -12.66 10.71
N ALA A 228 0.63 -12.06 9.50
CA ALA A 228 1.59 -12.35 8.45
C ALA A 228 3.05 -12.00 8.82
N SER A 229 3.24 -11.09 9.77
CA SER A 229 4.57 -10.75 10.27
C SER A 229 5.14 -11.78 11.25
N GLY A 230 4.28 -12.63 11.84
CA GLY A 230 4.65 -13.56 12.91
C GLY A 230 5.13 -12.88 14.21
N SER A 231 4.98 -11.57 14.33
CA SER A 231 5.44 -10.78 15.49
C SER A 231 4.26 -10.42 16.40
N PRO A 232 4.49 -10.19 17.71
CA PRO A 232 3.43 -9.79 18.62
C PRO A 232 2.94 -8.34 18.36
N PRO A 233 1.67 -8.02 18.72
CA PRO A 233 1.19 -6.64 18.72
C PRO A 233 2.10 -5.70 19.52
N GLY A 234 2.36 -4.50 19.00
CA GLY A 234 3.32 -3.55 19.59
C GLY A 234 4.70 -3.55 18.93
N THR A 235 5.02 -4.51 18.06
CA THR A 235 6.31 -4.55 17.34
C THR A 235 6.46 -3.36 16.39
N MET A 236 7.59 -2.66 16.52
CA MET A 236 8.00 -1.60 15.58
C MET A 236 8.66 -2.23 14.35
N PHE A 237 8.04 -2.06 13.18
CA PHE A 237 8.58 -2.60 11.93
C PHE A 237 9.43 -1.58 11.18
N GLY A 238 10.54 -2.05 10.60
CA GLY A 238 11.24 -1.34 9.52
C GLY A 238 10.62 -1.64 8.14
N PRO A 239 10.92 -0.80 7.12
CA PRO A 239 10.35 -0.94 5.78
C PRO A 239 10.52 -2.33 5.15
N ALA A 240 11.70 -2.95 5.25
CA ALA A 240 11.95 -4.29 4.70
C ALA A 240 11.09 -5.38 5.36
N ALA A 241 10.91 -5.30 6.68
CA ALA A 241 10.12 -6.28 7.43
C ALA A 241 8.62 -6.16 7.10
N ILE A 242 8.09 -4.94 7.00
CA ILE A 242 6.68 -4.76 6.63
C ILE A 242 6.38 -5.16 5.19
N CYS A 243 7.31 -4.93 4.25
CA CYS A 243 7.14 -5.36 2.87
C CYS A 243 7.05 -6.89 2.76
N ARG A 244 7.81 -7.63 3.57
CA ARG A 244 7.68 -9.10 3.66
C ARG A 244 6.31 -9.52 4.18
N ALA A 245 5.86 -8.92 5.29
CA ALA A 245 4.54 -9.21 5.85
C ALA A 245 3.42 -8.88 4.85
N LEU A 246 3.57 -7.82 4.04
CA LEU A 246 2.64 -7.44 2.99
C LEU A 246 2.54 -8.50 1.88
N VAL A 247 3.68 -9.05 1.41
CA VAL A 247 3.71 -10.15 0.43
C VAL A 247 3.00 -11.39 0.98
N ILE A 248 3.25 -11.74 2.24
CA ILE A 248 2.61 -12.87 2.91
C ILE A 248 1.10 -12.65 3.03
N ALA A 249 0.67 -11.50 3.53
CA ALA A 249 -0.75 -11.16 3.67
C ALA A 249 -1.48 -11.21 2.31
N MET A 250 -0.89 -10.63 1.25
CA MET A 250 -1.44 -10.68 -0.11
C MET A 250 -1.51 -12.11 -0.67
N ALA A 251 -0.55 -12.98 -0.35
CA ALA A 251 -0.60 -14.38 -0.75
C ALA A 251 -1.72 -15.13 -0.01
N MET A 252 -1.86 -14.93 1.31
CA MET A 252 -2.87 -15.57 2.15
C MET A 252 -4.29 -15.10 1.87
N ALA A 253 -4.47 -13.83 1.49
CA ALA A 253 -5.76 -13.25 1.10
C ALA A 253 -6.46 -14.06 0.00
N ASN A 254 -5.68 -14.76 -0.84
CA ASN A 254 -6.16 -15.56 -1.95
C ASN A 254 -6.37 -17.05 -1.60
N THR A 255 -5.80 -17.56 -0.51
CA THR A 255 -5.91 -18.98 -0.13
C THR A 255 -7.08 -19.25 0.81
N GLY A 256 -7.57 -18.24 1.54
CA GLY A 256 -8.72 -18.35 2.45
C GLY A 256 -10.09 -18.18 1.78
N ALA A 257 -10.16 -18.05 0.46
CA ALA A 257 -11.39 -17.76 -0.27
C ALA A 257 -12.31 -19.00 -0.39
N ALA A 258 -12.92 -19.38 0.73
CA ALA A 258 -14.22 -20.05 0.74
C ALA A 258 -15.36 -19.11 0.28
N HIS A 259 -15.08 -17.83 0.01
CA HIS A 259 -16.05 -16.81 -0.39
C HIS A 259 -15.45 -15.91 -1.48
N GLY A 260 -15.92 -16.05 -2.72
CA GLY A 260 -16.18 -14.99 -3.72
C GLY A 260 -15.08 -14.02 -4.22
N ASP A 261 -14.17 -13.53 -3.38
CA ASP A 261 -13.37 -12.32 -3.68
C ASP A 261 -12.09 -12.65 -4.45
N CYS A 262 -12.25 -13.05 -5.71
CA CYS A 262 -11.17 -13.54 -6.57
C CYS A 262 -10.26 -12.46 -7.20
N HIS A 263 -10.42 -11.18 -6.84
CA HIS A 263 -9.79 -10.04 -7.52
C HIS A 263 -8.44 -9.58 -6.96
N LEU A 264 -8.12 -9.84 -5.69
CA LEU A 264 -6.78 -9.51 -5.15
C LEU A 264 -5.66 -10.28 -5.86
N SER A 265 -5.97 -11.45 -6.44
CA SER A 265 -5.03 -12.24 -7.26
C SER A 265 -4.70 -11.63 -8.61
N ASP A 266 -5.40 -10.55 -8.99
CA ASP A 266 -5.12 -9.78 -10.21
C ASP A 266 -3.95 -8.78 -9.99
N VAL A 267 -3.48 -8.60 -8.75
CA VAL A 267 -2.28 -7.81 -8.44
C VAL A 267 -1.23 -8.70 -7.78
N GLU A 268 -0.10 -8.87 -8.44
CA GLU A 268 1.08 -9.52 -7.86
C GLU A 268 1.93 -8.50 -7.09
N VAL A 269 2.56 -8.96 -6.01
CA VAL A 269 3.56 -8.18 -5.29
C VAL A 269 4.90 -8.91 -5.37
N TYR A 270 5.94 -8.22 -5.81
CA TYR A 270 7.31 -8.71 -5.84
C TYR A 270 8.21 -7.88 -4.91
N LEU A 271 8.99 -8.56 -4.07
CA LEU A 271 9.96 -7.99 -3.17
C LEU A 271 11.38 -8.20 -3.68
N ALA A 272 12.01 -7.11 -4.12
CA ALA A 272 13.41 -7.12 -4.51
C ALA A 272 14.31 -7.32 -3.29
N ARG A 273 15.31 -8.20 -3.45
CA ARG A 273 16.35 -8.50 -2.47
C ARG A 273 17.58 -7.67 -2.84
N ASP A 274 18.12 -6.95 -1.87
CA ASP A 274 19.36 -6.17 -2.00
C ASP A 274 19.41 -5.20 -3.19
N ARG A 275 18.24 -4.70 -3.61
CA ARG A 275 18.04 -3.79 -4.77
C ARG A 275 18.30 -4.44 -6.13
N VAL A 276 18.32 -5.78 -6.18
CA VAL A 276 18.48 -6.59 -7.40
C VAL A 276 17.12 -7.12 -7.85
N ILE A 277 16.79 -6.85 -9.11
CA ILE A 277 15.57 -7.31 -9.78
C ILE A 277 15.97 -8.31 -10.87
N CYS A 278 15.42 -9.52 -10.78
CA CYS A 278 15.58 -10.52 -11.82
C CYS A 278 14.51 -10.32 -12.90
N THR A 279 14.94 -10.09 -14.14
CA THR A 279 14.08 -9.68 -15.25
C THR A 279 13.04 -10.76 -15.58
N GLU A 280 13.49 -12.00 -15.74
CA GLU A 280 12.66 -13.15 -16.10
C GLU A 280 11.68 -13.47 -14.98
N GLU A 281 12.13 -13.43 -13.72
CA GLU A 281 11.26 -13.67 -12.56
C GLU A 281 10.06 -12.72 -12.53
N VAL A 282 10.25 -11.43 -12.80
CA VAL A 282 9.16 -10.44 -12.72
C VAL A 282 8.28 -10.43 -13.97
N LEU A 283 8.86 -10.68 -15.16
CA LEU A 283 8.08 -10.77 -16.39
C LEU A 283 7.17 -12.00 -16.39
N ASP A 284 7.65 -13.14 -15.89
CA ASP A 284 6.88 -14.39 -15.76
C ASP A 284 5.66 -14.25 -14.83
N LEU A 285 5.63 -13.25 -13.94
CA LEU A 285 4.47 -12.97 -13.09
C LEU A 285 3.29 -12.40 -13.88
N LEU A 286 3.56 -11.67 -14.97
CA LEU A 286 2.54 -11.07 -15.83
C LEU A 286 2.14 -11.99 -17.00
N ASP A 287 3.00 -12.92 -17.42
CA ASP A 287 2.76 -13.82 -18.57
C ASP A 287 1.84 -15.03 -18.29
N GLN A 288 1.46 -15.26 -17.03
CA GLN A 288 0.64 -16.41 -16.60
C GLN A 288 -0.81 -16.41 -17.13
N SER A 289 -1.15 -15.55 -18.09
CA SER A 289 -2.41 -15.61 -18.85
C SER A 289 -2.46 -16.70 -19.93
N SER A 290 -1.36 -17.44 -20.19
CA SER A 290 -1.25 -18.37 -21.33
C SER A 290 -1.20 -19.88 -21.03
N THR A 291 -1.08 -20.33 -19.77
CA THR A 291 -0.98 -21.76 -19.44
C THR A 291 -2.33 -22.39 -19.05
N SER A 292 -3.24 -22.52 -20.02
CA SER A 292 -4.19 -23.64 -19.95
C SER A 292 -3.46 -24.95 -20.27
N PRO A 293 -3.68 -26.06 -19.55
CA PRO A 293 -3.13 -27.34 -19.95
C PRO A 293 -3.67 -27.69 -21.34
N LYS A 294 -2.78 -27.80 -22.32
CA LYS A 294 -3.12 -28.34 -23.64
C LYS A 294 -3.57 -29.79 -23.42
N SER A 295 -4.88 -30.02 -23.46
CA SER A 295 -5.41 -31.37 -23.69
C SER A 295 -4.82 -31.89 -25.01
N PRO A 296 -4.45 -33.17 -25.11
CA PRO A 296 -3.84 -33.71 -26.31
C PRO A 296 -4.83 -33.61 -27.47
N THR A 297 -4.46 -32.86 -28.51
CA THR A 297 -5.21 -32.70 -29.75
C THR A 297 -5.29 -34.04 -30.47
N ARG A 298 -6.49 -34.63 -30.54
CA ARG A 298 -6.87 -35.50 -31.66
C ARG A 298 -7.02 -34.62 -32.90
N GLY A 299 -6.40 -35.06 -33.98
CA GLY A 299 -6.31 -34.32 -35.23
C GLY A 299 -7.67 -34.07 -35.87
N ASP A 300 -7.77 -32.95 -36.55
CA ASP A 300 -8.45 -32.88 -37.83
C ASP A 300 -7.79 -31.80 -38.70
N GLN A 301 -7.48 -32.22 -39.92
CA GLN A 301 -6.98 -31.39 -41.00
C GLN A 301 -8.17 -30.74 -41.68
N ASN A 302 -8.05 -29.44 -42.04
CA ASN A 302 -8.37 -28.89 -43.37
C ASN A 302 -8.81 -27.43 -43.32
N GLY A 303 -8.37 -26.67 -44.34
CA GLY A 303 -9.22 -25.68 -45.00
C GLY A 303 -8.76 -24.23 -44.89
N ALA A 304 -7.97 -23.78 -45.86
CA ALA A 304 -7.67 -22.38 -46.14
C ALA A 304 -8.91 -21.58 -46.59
N CYS A 305 -8.93 -20.25 -46.36
CA CYS A 305 -8.88 -19.22 -47.41
C CYS A 305 -9.33 -17.81 -46.97
N ARG A 306 -8.71 -16.84 -47.65
CA ARG A 306 -8.70 -15.36 -47.59
C ARG A 306 -10.04 -14.64 -47.85
N SER A 307 -10.15 -13.38 -47.37
CA SER A 307 -10.44 -12.14 -48.15
C SER A 307 -10.63 -10.92 -47.21
N HIS A 308 -9.85 -9.83 -47.37
CA HIS A 308 -10.23 -8.49 -47.92
C HIS A 308 -11.35 -7.75 -47.16
N ALA A 309 -11.38 -6.42 -46.97
CA ALA A 309 -10.48 -5.27 -47.09
C ALA A 309 -11.25 -4.04 -46.55
N GLY A 310 -10.56 -3.00 -46.08
CA GLY A 310 -11.01 -1.60 -46.19
C GLY A 310 -11.61 -0.92 -44.95
N GLY A 311 -11.05 0.24 -44.59
CA GLY A 311 -11.68 1.24 -43.70
C GLY A 311 -10.71 2.16 -42.99
N ARG A 312 -10.24 3.22 -43.68
CA ARG A 312 -9.55 4.38 -43.07
C ARG A 312 -10.54 5.19 -42.22
N GLY A 313 -10.11 5.62 -41.04
CA GLY A 313 -10.78 6.61 -40.21
C GLY A 313 -9.77 7.19 -39.22
N ASP A 314 -9.19 8.34 -39.57
CA ASP A 314 -8.32 9.13 -38.70
C ASP A 314 -9.15 9.71 -37.56
N ALA A 315 -8.89 9.28 -36.33
CA ALA A 315 -9.37 9.92 -35.12
C ALA A 315 -8.19 10.09 -34.16
N TYR A 316 -7.79 11.33 -33.95
CA TYR A 316 -6.86 11.73 -32.89
C TYR A 316 -7.48 11.40 -31.54
N THR A 317 -7.16 10.24 -30.97
CA THR A 317 -7.37 9.94 -29.56
C THR A 317 -6.10 10.27 -28.79
N SER A 318 -6.21 11.24 -27.89
CA SER A 318 -5.22 11.51 -26.84
C SER A 318 -5.14 10.28 -25.93
N THR A 319 -4.25 9.34 -26.26
CA THR A 319 -4.00 8.15 -25.47
C THR A 319 -3.22 8.52 -24.20
N SER A 320 -3.93 8.52 -23.07
CA SER A 320 -3.30 8.41 -21.75
C SER A 320 -2.38 7.18 -21.74
N PRO A 321 -1.16 7.25 -21.16
CA PRO A 321 -0.25 6.10 -21.05
C PRO A 321 -0.82 4.95 -20.21
N PHE A 322 -1.94 5.17 -19.52
CA PHE A 322 -2.54 4.23 -18.57
C PHE A 322 -3.70 3.40 -19.14
N GLY A 323 -4.11 3.64 -20.38
CA GLY A 323 -5.04 2.79 -21.14
C GLY A 323 -6.46 2.66 -20.57
N ASP A 324 -7.42 2.45 -21.48
CA ASP A 324 -8.85 2.18 -21.22
C ASP A 324 -9.13 0.87 -20.43
N LEU A 325 -8.13 0.28 -19.77
CA LEU A 325 -8.18 -1.08 -19.18
C LEU A 325 -8.94 -1.16 -17.85
N ALA A 326 -9.18 -0.04 -17.17
CA ALA A 326 -9.92 0.00 -15.90
C ALA A 326 -11.42 -0.34 -16.03
N ASN A 327 -12.00 -0.25 -17.24
CA ASN A 327 -13.45 0.03 -17.36
C ASN A 327 -14.36 -1.09 -17.90
N SER A 328 -13.95 -2.36 -17.98
CA SER A 328 -14.95 -3.40 -18.33
C SER A 328 -14.88 -4.74 -17.61
N TYR A 329 -13.69 -5.28 -17.30
CA TYR A 329 -13.62 -6.68 -16.83
C TYR A 329 -13.87 -6.86 -15.32
N VAL A 330 -13.24 -6.03 -14.46
CA VAL A 330 -13.41 -6.12 -13.00
C VAL A 330 -14.79 -5.61 -12.58
N PHE A 331 -15.20 -4.52 -13.23
CA PHE A 331 -16.45 -3.83 -13.00
C PHE A 331 -17.65 -4.75 -13.23
N ASP A 332 -17.71 -5.45 -14.37
CA ASP A 332 -18.78 -6.41 -14.67
C ASP A 332 -18.78 -7.62 -13.72
N SER A 333 -17.60 -8.10 -13.29
CA SER A 333 -17.45 -9.25 -12.39
C SER A 333 -17.93 -8.95 -10.96
N LEU A 334 -17.59 -7.77 -10.43
CA LEU A 334 -18.02 -7.35 -9.09
C LEU A 334 -19.50 -6.93 -9.06
N LEU A 335 -19.99 -6.30 -10.13
CA LEU A 335 -21.42 -6.01 -10.29
C LEU A 335 -22.25 -7.30 -10.41
N ALA A 336 -21.79 -8.30 -11.15
CA ALA A 336 -22.49 -9.58 -11.27
C ALA A 336 -22.59 -10.32 -9.92
N GLN A 337 -21.59 -10.17 -9.05
CA GLN A 337 -21.58 -10.75 -7.71
C GLN A 337 -22.55 -10.05 -6.75
N THR A 338 -22.68 -8.72 -6.86
CA THR A 338 -23.67 -7.95 -6.07
C THR A 338 -25.10 -8.10 -6.59
N ALA A 339 -25.28 -8.43 -7.88
CA ALA A 339 -26.59 -8.56 -8.53
C ALA A 339 -27.18 -9.99 -8.57
N GLY A 340 -26.51 -11.02 -8.01
CA GLY A 340 -27.07 -12.37 -7.84
C GLY A 340 -27.40 -13.16 -9.14
N GLY A 341 -26.94 -12.70 -10.31
CA GLY A 341 -27.31 -13.28 -11.61
C GLY A 341 -26.31 -14.32 -12.15
N ARG A 342 -26.76 -15.54 -12.44
CA ARG A 342 -26.01 -16.55 -13.21
C ARG A 342 -25.97 -16.18 -14.71
N GLY A 343 -25.03 -15.31 -15.10
CA GLY A 343 -24.71 -15.02 -16.50
C GLY A 343 -23.64 -15.97 -17.08
N ARG A 344 -23.81 -16.42 -18.33
CA ARG A 344 -22.80 -17.18 -19.10
C ARG A 344 -21.53 -16.36 -19.26
N THR A 345 -20.47 -16.69 -18.52
CA THR A 345 -19.17 -16.01 -18.60
C THR A 345 -18.42 -16.43 -19.87
N SER A 346 -18.34 -15.52 -20.85
CA SER A 346 -17.31 -15.61 -21.90
C SER A 346 -15.92 -15.62 -21.23
N ARG A 347 -15.01 -16.50 -21.69
CA ARG A 347 -13.64 -16.64 -21.14
C ARG A 347 -12.80 -15.41 -21.52
N ARG A 348 -13.01 -14.29 -20.83
CA ARG A 348 -12.31 -13.01 -21.03
C ARG A 348 -11.01 -13.00 -20.22
N THR A 349 -9.94 -12.46 -20.80
CA THR A 349 -8.57 -12.49 -20.25
C THR A 349 -8.47 -11.67 -18.97
N ARG A 350 -8.04 -12.29 -17.86
CA ARG A 350 -7.70 -11.56 -16.62
C ARG A 350 -6.48 -10.69 -16.86
N HIS A 351 -6.55 -9.43 -16.46
CA HIS A 351 -5.44 -8.50 -16.54
C HIS A 351 -4.71 -8.45 -15.21
N ARG A 352 -3.44 -8.84 -15.18
CA ARG A 352 -2.61 -8.82 -13.97
C ARG A 352 -1.73 -7.58 -13.93
N GLY A 353 -1.64 -6.95 -12.77
CA GLY A 353 -0.66 -5.90 -12.48
C GLY A 353 0.44 -6.39 -11.54
N LEU A 354 1.56 -5.67 -11.49
CA LEU A 354 2.68 -5.96 -10.61
C LEU A 354 3.04 -4.74 -9.77
N LEU A 355 3.07 -4.91 -8.45
CA LEU A 355 3.71 -4.00 -7.51
C LEU A 355 5.12 -4.51 -7.17
N LEU A 356 6.13 -3.75 -7.58
CA LEU A 356 7.53 -3.98 -7.28
C LEU A 356 7.93 -3.19 -6.02
N LEU A 357 8.35 -3.89 -4.96
CA LEU A 357 8.82 -3.30 -3.71
C LEU A 357 10.35 -3.40 -3.60
N LEU A 358 10.99 -2.27 -3.35
CA LEU A 358 12.45 -2.14 -3.20
C LEU A 358 12.81 -1.54 -1.84
N PRO A 359 12.93 -2.35 -0.78
CA PRO A 359 13.55 -1.92 0.47
C PRO A 359 15.03 -1.56 0.23
N MET A 360 15.48 -0.47 0.82
CA MET A 360 16.86 0.00 0.71
C MET A 360 17.30 0.78 1.95
N ARG A 361 18.62 0.88 2.12
CA ARG A 361 19.25 1.78 3.08
C ARG A 361 20.19 2.74 2.36
N LEU A 362 19.90 4.04 2.42
CA LEU A 362 20.60 5.10 1.69
C LEU A 362 21.54 5.93 2.60
N GLY A 363 22.18 5.27 3.55
CA GLY A 363 23.10 5.90 4.50
C GLY A 363 23.29 5.09 5.76
N ALA A 364 24.44 5.29 6.42
CA ALA A 364 24.76 4.63 7.67
C ALA A 364 24.14 5.35 8.89
N GLY A 365 23.97 6.67 8.81
CA GLY A 365 23.51 7.53 9.90
C GLY A 365 21.99 7.56 10.11
N ASP A 366 21.51 8.67 10.68
CA ASP A 366 20.10 8.97 10.94
C ASP A 366 19.40 9.68 9.78
N ARG A 367 20.13 9.92 8.68
CA ARG A 367 19.67 10.64 7.49
C ARG A 367 20.18 9.99 6.21
N VAL A 368 19.46 10.19 5.12
CA VAL A 368 19.93 9.85 3.77
C VAL A 368 21.22 10.62 3.45
N ASP A 369 22.25 9.93 2.98
CA ASP A 369 23.49 10.59 2.56
C ASP A 369 23.21 11.52 1.37
N ALA A 370 23.83 12.70 1.39
CA ALA A 370 23.58 13.74 0.38
C ALA A 370 23.83 13.25 -1.07
N ALA A 371 24.74 12.29 -1.25
CA ALA A 371 25.03 11.68 -2.55
C ALA A 371 23.82 10.92 -3.15
N TYR A 372 22.94 10.37 -2.31
CA TYR A 372 21.76 9.63 -2.75
C TYR A 372 20.53 10.51 -2.97
N VAL A 373 20.48 11.72 -2.41
CA VAL A 373 19.30 12.60 -2.52
C VAL A 373 18.90 12.86 -3.99
N PRO A 374 19.80 13.25 -4.91
CA PRO A 374 19.42 13.45 -6.31
C PRO A 374 18.88 12.18 -7.00
N THR A 375 19.37 11.01 -6.60
CA THR A 375 18.90 9.72 -7.13
C THR A 375 17.53 9.37 -6.57
N LEU A 376 17.31 9.55 -5.27
CA LEU A 376 16.01 9.38 -4.64
C LEU A 376 14.95 10.27 -5.30
N LEU A 377 15.23 11.58 -5.46
CA LEU A 377 14.30 12.51 -6.09
C LEU A 377 13.97 12.12 -7.53
N ARG A 378 14.91 11.54 -8.29
CA ARG A 378 14.65 11.02 -9.64
C ARG A 378 13.73 9.78 -9.62
N LEU A 379 13.94 8.85 -8.69
CA LEU A 379 13.09 7.67 -8.54
C LEU A 379 11.63 8.03 -8.17
N LEU A 380 11.44 9.01 -7.30
CA LEU A 380 10.12 9.51 -6.90
C LEU A 380 9.34 10.21 -8.03
N ARG A 381 10.03 10.59 -9.12
CA ARG A 381 9.45 11.24 -10.30
C ARG A 381 9.16 10.27 -11.44
N ASP A 382 9.49 8.97 -11.30
CA ASP A 382 9.19 8.00 -12.36
C ASP A 382 7.68 7.82 -12.52
N PRO A 383 7.15 7.68 -13.75
CA PRO A 383 5.72 7.44 -13.99
C PRO A 383 5.15 6.21 -13.29
N ALA A 384 5.97 5.18 -13.03
CA ALA A 384 5.54 3.98 -12.33
C ALA A 384 5.56 4.12 -10.79
N PHE A 385 6.00 5.26 -10.25
CA PHE A 385 6.12 5.45 -8.80
C PHE A 385 4.76 5.32 -8.10
N ALA A 386 4.65 4.31 -7.22
CA ALA A 386 3.44 4.01 -6.46
C ALA A 386 3.47 4.54 -5.02
N GLY A 387 4.64 4.97 -4.55
CA GLY A 387 4.83 5.54 -3.21
C GLY A 387 6.09 5.05 -2.52
N LEU A 388 6.41 5.66 -1.38
CA LEU A 388 7.56 5.32 -0.54
C LEU A 388 7.12 5.16 0.91
N ILE A 389 7.56 4.07 1.54
CA ILE A 389 7.46 3.84 2.98
C ILE A 389 8.79 4.27 3.59
N GLY A 390 8.76 5.24 4.48
CA GLY A 390 9.95 5.76 5.14
C GLY A 390 9.53 6.81 6.16
N GLY A 391 10.40 7.69 6.59
CA GLY A 391 10.03 8.76 7.51
C GLY A 391 11.20 9.19 8.35
N LYS A 392 10.95 9.66 9.56
CA LYS A 392 12.01 9.88 10.57
C LYS A 392 12.13 8.60 11.42
N PRO A 393 13.22 8.43 12.18
CA PRO A 393 13.31 7.35 13.16
C PRO A 393 12.04 7.25 14.01
N ARG A 394 11.44 6.05 14.08
CA ARG A 394 10.18 5.75 14.80
C ARG A 394 8.94 6.54 14.36
N HIS A 395 8.99 7.18 13.19
CA HIS A 395 7.91 8.02 12.68
C HIS A 395 7.76 7.80 11.17
N SER A 396 7.19 6.65 10.80
CA SER A 396 6.99 6.29 9.39
C SER A 396 5.78 7.01 8.78
N VAL A 397 5.94 7.49 7.56
CA VAL A 397 4.94 8.17 6.74
C VAL A 397 4.90 7.53 5.36
N PHE A 398 3.81 7.77 4.63
CA PHE A 398 3.69 7.39 3.23
C PHE A 398 4.00 8.59 2.33
N VAL A 399 5.16 8.59 1.70
CA VAL A 399 5.56 9.64 0.75
C VAL A 399 4.95 9.31 -0.61
N ALA A 400 4.15 10.22 -1.14
CA ALA A 400 3.40 10.07 -2.38
C ALA A 400 3.87 11.04 -3.47
N GLY A 401 4.66 12.05 -3.13
CA GLY A 401 5.16 12.99 -4.13
C GLY A 401 6.34 13.81 -3.67
N VAL A 402 6.74 14.75 -4.51
CA VAL A 402 7.87 15.64 -4.31
C VAL A 402 7.70 16.93 -5.11
N GLN A 403 8.09 18.06 -4.53
CA GLN A 403 8.34 19.32 -5.23
C GLN A 403 9.73 19.80 -4.86
N ASP A 404 10.60 19.97 -5.85
CA ASP A 404 12.02 20.23 -5.65
C ASP A 404 12.69 19.18 -4.72
N ASP A 405 13.15 19.56 -3.52
CA ASP A 405 13.72 18.69 -2.48
C ASP A 405 12.71 18.36 -1.35
N ARG A 406 11.45 18.78 -1.49
CA ARG A 406 10.39 18.63 -0.48
C ARG A 406 9.50 17.44 -0.81
N LEU A 407 9.56 16.41 0.02
CA LEU A 407 8.71 15.23 -0.04
C LEU A 407 7.31 15.55 0.46
N ILE A 408 6.30 15.17 -0.32
CA ILE A 408 4.87 15.31 0.00
C ILE A 408 4.36 13.97 0.52
N TYR A 409 3.71 13.96 1.68
CA TYR A 409 3.34 12.71 2.34
C TYR A 409 1.99 12.74 3.06
N LEU A 410 1.46 11.54 3.28
CA LEU A 410 0.34 11.23 4.16
C LEU A 410 0.88 10.72 5.51
N ASP A 411 0.38 11.30 6.60
CA ASP A 411 0.89 11.09 7.95
C ASP A 411 -0.03 10.15 8.75
N PRO A 412 0.40 8.94 9.14
CA PRO A 412 -0.46 8.01 9.87
C PRO A 412 -0.62 8.36 11.36
N HIS A 413 0.11 9.34 11.91
CA HIS A 413 0.16 9.61 13.36
C HIS A 413 -1.04 10.41 13.89
N PHE A 414 -2.24 10.04 13.43
CA PHE A 414 -3.51 10.55 13.91
C PHE A 414 -4.37 9.38 14.37
N CYS A 415 -4.73 9.34 15.66
CA CYS A 415 -5.50 8.24 16.24
C CYS A 415 -6.99 8.49 15.97
N GLN A 416 -7.64 7.65 15.17
CA GLN A 416 -9.07 7.71 14.85
C GLN A 416 -9.79 6.48 15.42
N GLU A 417 -11.08 6.55 15.69
CA GLU A 417 -11.83 5.36 16.09
C GLU A 417 -11.97 4.38 14.91
N ALA A 418 -11.84 3.07 15.14
CA ALA A 418 -12.07 2.08 14.09
C ALA A 418 -13.53 2.13 13.60
N VAL A 419 -13.70 2.16 12.28
CA VAL A 419 -15.03 2.18 11.65
C VAL A 419 -15.52 0.75 11.44
N GLU A 420 -16.76 0.48 11.85
CA GLU A 420 -17.40 -0.81 11.57
C GLU A 420 -17.83 -0.89 10.10
N VAL A 421 -17.14 -1.74 9.34
CA VAL A 421 -17.41 -1.94 7.91
C VAL A 421 -18.10 -3.28 7.71
N ALA A 422 -19.43 -3.25 7.59
CA ALA A 422 -20.22 -4.45 7.35
C ALA A 422 -19.94 -5.05 5.95
N LYS A 423 -19.80 -6.37 5.89
CA LYS A 423 -19.43 -7.10 4.66
C LYS A 423 -20.40 -6.89 3.49
N ASN A 424 -21.70 -6.73 3.78
CA ASN A 424 -22.77 -6.70 2.78
C ASN A 424 -23.43 -5.31 2.66
N SER A 425 -22.77 -4.25 3.12
CA SER A 425 -23.35 -2.90 3.11
C SER A 425 -22.34 -1.85 2.66
N ASP A 426 -22.66 -1.13 1.59
CA ASP A 426 -21.95 0.08 1.15
C ASP A 426 -22.24 1.31 2.02
N LYS A 427 -23.06 1.17 3.06
CA LYS A 427 -23.40 2.25 4.00
C LYS A 427 -22.40 2.28 5.16
N PHE A 428 -21.24 2.87 4.92
CA PHE A 428 -20.30 3.28 5.97
C PHE A 428 -19.65 4.60 5.56
N ASP A 429 -19.32 5.44 6.54
CA ASP A 429 -18.64 6.71 6.28
C ASP A 429 -17.21 6.46 5.85
N VAL A 430 -16.80 7.00 4.70
CA VAL A 430 -15.44 6.85 4.15
C VAL A 430 -14.53 8.04 4.48
N SER A 431 -15.06 9.12 5.07
CA SER A 431 -14.37 10.39 5.26
C SER A 431 -13.03 10.24 6.00
N SER A 432 -13.00 9.39 7.02
CA SER A 432 -11.82 9.13 7.85
C SER A 432 -10.64 8.45 7.13
N TRP A 433 -10.83 8.01 5.89
CA TRP A 433 -9.77 7.46 5.02
C TRP A 433 -9.31 8.43 3.93
N HIS A 434 -9.69 9.70 3.98
CA HIS A 434 -9.21 10.72 3.06
C HIS A 434 -8.57 11.87 3.82
N CYS A 435 -7.40 12.31 3.35
CA CYS A 435 -6.69 13.45 3.94
C CYS A 435 -6.86 14.68 3.06
N THR A 436 -7.29 15.80 3.65
CA THR A 436 -7.47 17.06 2.92
C THR A 436 -6.23 17.95 2.91
N THR A 437 -5.23 17.66 3.75
CA THR A 437 -4.07 18.55 3.92
C THR A 437 -2.75 17.81 3.69
N PRO A 438 -2.03 18.10 2.59
CA PRO A 438 -0.72 17.54 2.37
C PRO A 438 0.28 17.99 3.44
N ARG A 439 1.20 17.09 3.79
CA ARG A 439 2.34 17.40 4.65
C ARG A 439 3.63 17.38 3.82
N VAL A 440 4.61 18.18 4.22
CA VAL A 440 5.90 18.27 3.52
C VAL A 440 7.09 18.14 4.46
N MET A 441 8.15 17.49 3.99
CA MET A 441 9.45 17.46 4.66
C MET A 441 10.58 17.49 3.64
N GLN A 442 11.73 18.06 4.02
CA GLN A 442 12.92 18.00 3.17
C GLN A 442 13.43 16.56 3.05
N ALA A 443 13.82 16.14 1.85
CA ALA A 443 14.31 14.78 1.58
C ALA A 443 15.50 14.37 2.45
N ARG A 444 16.38 15.32 2.78
CA ARG A 444 17.51 15.12 3.71
C ARG A 444 17.13 14.79 5.15
N ARG A 445 15.86 14.94 5.53
CA ARG A 445 15.34 14.57 6.86
C ARG A 445 14.76 13.16 6.90
N LEU A 446 14.73 12.47 5.77
CA LEU A 446 14.32 11.09 5.67
C LEU A 446 15.39 10.20 6.32
N ASP A 447 14.95 9.25 7.13
CA ASP A 447 15.74 8.12 7.61
C ASP A 447 16.26 7.33 6.40
N PRO A 448 17.51 6.85 6.43
CA PRO A 448 18.07 6.15 5.29
C PRO A 448 17.37 4.82 5.02
N SER A 449 16.67 4.21 5.99
CA SER A 449 15.88 3.00 5.80
C SER A 449 14.50 3.32 5.24
N LEU A 450 14.24 2.85 4.01
CA LEU A 450 13.00 3.10 3.28
C LEU A 450 12.66 1.94 2.36
N ALA A 451 11.46 1.94 1.80
CA ALA A 451 11.07 1.07 0.69
C ALA A 451 10.33 1.88 -0.38
N ILE A 452 10.68 1.67 -1.64
CA ILE A 452 10.05 2.31 -2.80
C ILE A 452 9.16 1.30 -3.52
N GLY A 453 7.95 1.70 -3.85
CA GLY A 453 7.02 0.92 -4.67
C GLY A 453 6.95 1.45 -6.10
N PHE A 454 6.97 0.55 -7.08
CA PHE A 454 6.62 0.85 -8.47
C PHE A 454 5.49 -0.07 -8.92
N TYR A 455 4.49 0.49 -9.58
CA TYR A 455 3.37 -0.28 -10.12
C TYR A 455 3.38 -0.27 -11.64
N CYS A 456 3.23 -1.45 -12.23
CA CYS A 456 3.09 -1.65 -13.66
C CYS A 456 1.80 -2.42 -13.92
N ALA A 457 0.92 -1.86 -14.74
CA ALA A 457 -0.32 -2.52 -15.13
C ALA A 457 -0.08 -3.56 -16.23
N SER A 458 0.98 -3.42 -17.02
CA SER A 458 1.24 -4.28 -18.17
C SER A 458 2.70 -4.75 -18.26
N GLN A 459 2.93 -5.82 -19.04
CA GLN A 459 4.28 -6.29 -19.35
C GLN A 459 5.11 -5.24 -20.09
N SER A 460 4.47 -4.40 -20.93
CA SER A 460 5.14 -3.29 -21.63
C SER A 460 5.63 -2.22 -20.66
N GLU A 461 4.79 -1.81 -19.70
CA GLU A 461 5.20 -0.88 -18.64
C GLU A 461 6.32 -1.44 -17.78
N LEU A 462 6.21 -2.72 -17.39
CA LEU A 462 7.25 -3.40 -16.62
C LEU A 462 8.58 -3.44 -17.39
N SER A 463 8.56 -3.84 -18.66
CA SER A 463 9.75 -3.86 -19.50
C SER A 463 10.38 -2.48 -19.65
N GLY A 464 9.54 -1.45 -19.82
CA GLY A 464 9.98 -0.06 -19.84
C GLY A 464 10.60 0.39 -18.52
N LEU A 465 10.02 0.02 -17.38
CA LEU A 465 10.56 0.32 -16.06
C LEU A 465 11.92 -0.36 -15.85
N LEU A 466 12.03 -1.66 -16.13
CA LEU A 466 13.26 -2.44 -16.01
C LEU A 466 14.40 -1.85 -16.85
N ALA A 467 14.10 -1.37 -18.07
CA ALA A 467 15.09 -0.72 -18.92
C ALA A 467 15.56 0.65 -18.38
N ARG A 468 14.71 1.37 -17.63
CA ARG A 468 15.00 2.72 -17.10
C ARG A 468 15.63 2.72 -15.71
N LEU A 469 15.23 1.81 -14.82
CA LEU A 469 15.66 1.80 -13.42
C LEU A 469 17.18 1.86 -13.21
N PRO A 470 18.01 1.08 -13.95
CA PRO A 470 19.47 1.18 -13.82
C PRO A 470 20.01 2.59 -14.09
N ARG A 471 19.45 3.30 -15.08
CA ARG A 471 19.88 4.65 -15.48
C ARG A 471 19.38 5.72 -14.52
N VAL A 472 18.11 5.63 -14.12
CA VAL A 472 17.48 6.58 -13.19
C VAL A 472 18.11 6.48 -11.80
N SER A 473 18.57 5.27 -11.44
CA SER A 473 19.20 4.97 -10.15
C SER A 473 20.72 5.22 -10.10
N GLU A 474 21.34 5.76 -11.15
CA GLU A 474 22.79 6.08 -11.16
C GLU A 474 23.17 7.06 -10.05
N VAL A 475 24.10 6.68 -9.18
CA VAL A 475 24.68 7.54 -8.14
C VAL A 475 26.06 7.98 -8.59
N ARG A 476 26.35 9.28 -8.45
CA ARG A 476 27.69 9.83 -8.70
C ARG A 476 28.47 9.84 -7.40
N SER A 477 29.63 9.19 -7.41
CA SER A 477 30.56 9.26 -6.28
C SER A 477 31.17 10.66 -6.18
N PRO A 478 31.13 11.29 -4.99
CA PRO A 478 31.73 12.60 -4.78
C PRO A 478 33.26 12.58 -4.79
N THR A 479 33.91 11.43 -4.59
CA THR A 479 35.37 11.35 -4.38
C THR A 479 36.17 10.96 -5.63
N ASN A 480 35.63 10.11 -6.49
CA ASN A 480 36.36 9.56 -7.65
C ASN A 480 35.59 9.70 -8.97
N HIS A 481 34.47 10.45 -8.99
CA HIS A 481 33.58 10.62 -10.14
C HIS A 481 33.06 9.30 -10.75
N SER A 482 33.22 8.15 -10.09
CA SER A 482 32.66 6.89 -10.55
C SER A 482 31.13 6.94 -10.50
N ARG A 483 30.50 6.18 -11.39
CA ARG A 483 29.05 5.99 -11.40
C ARG A 483 28.74 4.55 -11.04
N HIS A 484 27.84 4.37 -10.10
CA HIS A 484 27.32 3.06 -9.73
C HIS A 484 25.80 3.12 -9.72
N GLN A 485 25.16 2.02 -10.08
CA GLN A 485 23.70 1.94 -10.13
C GLN A 485 23.21 1.52 -8.75
N LEU A 486 22.23 2.24 -8.20
CA LEU A 486 21.63 1.86 -6.91
C LEU A 486 20.70 0.66 -7.05
N ILE A 487 20.06 0.50 -8.21
CA ILE A 487 19.15 -0.61 -8.52
C ILE A 487 19.74 -1.40 -9.68
N GLU A 488 19.93 -2.69 -9.48
CA GLU A 488 20.45 -3.61 -10.48
C GLU A 488 19.31 -4.41 -11.10
N VAL A 489 19.30 -4.51 -12.42
CA VAL A 489 18.38 -5.35 -13.17
C VAL A 489 19.22 -6.39 -13.90
N VAL A 490 19.01 -7.65 -13.55
CA VAL A 490 19.87 -8.77 -13.95
C VAL A 490 19.06 -9.87 -14.62
N SER A 491 19.75 -10.75 -15.34
CA SER A 491 19.21 -12.01 -15.84
C SER A 491 19.03 -13.04 -14.73
N ALA A 492 18.25 -14.08 -14.99
CA ALA A 492 18.08 -15.21 -14.08
C ALA A 492 19.40 -15.94 -13.79
N SER A 493 20.31 -16.01 -14.76
CA SER A 493 21.65 -16.59 -14.56
C SER A 493 22.49 -15.80 -13.56
N GLU A 494 22.48 -14.48 -13.68
CA GLU A 494 23.21 -13.59 -12.77
C GLU A 494 22.58 -13.59 -11.38
N ALA A 495 21.25 -13.57 -11.29
CA ALA A 495 20.53 -13.64 -10.03
C ALA A 495 20.87 -14.91 -9.23
N ARG A 496 20.96 -16.08 -9.88
CA ARG A 496 21.37 -17.35 -9.22
C ARG A 496 22.81 -17.33 -8.72
N HIS A 497 23.69 -16.57 -9.38
CA HIS A 497 25.07 -16.41 -8.93
C HIS A 497 25.17 -15.49 -7.71
N LEU A 498 24.39 -14.40 -7.69
CA LEU A 498 24.31 -13.47 -6.56
C LEU A 498 23.61 -14.05 -5.34
N PHE A 499 22.60 -14.89 -5.56
CA PHE A 499 21.78 -15.50 -4.51
C PHE A 499 21.69 -17.02 -4.72
N PRO A 500 22.79 -17.78 -4.44
CA PRO A 500 22.76 -19.23 -4.55
C PRO A 500 21.74 -19.83 -3.59
N ASP A 501 21.05 -20.87 -4.03
CA ASP A 501 20.12 -21.61 -3.17
C ASP A 501 20.87 -22.17 -1.95
N PRO A 502 20.24 -22.21 -0.76
CA PRO A 502 20.84 -22.83 0.41
C PRO A 502 21.23 -24.28 0.07
N GLN A 503 22.53 -24.60 0.19
CA GLN A 503 23.04 -25.97 -0.01
C GLN A 503 22.30 -26.91 0.95
N PRO A 504 21.71 -28.04 0.50
CA PRO A 504 20.87 -28.88 1.36
C PRO A 504 21.59 -29.64 2.48
N HIS A 505 22.85 -29.34 2.79
CA HIS A 505 23.68 -30.12 3.72
C HIS A 505 24.94 -29.35 4.11
N LEU A 506 24.82 -28.40 5.04
CA LEU A 506 25.89 -28.02 5.97
C LEU A 506 25.19 -27.60 7.26
N SER A 507 25.15 -28.51 8.24
CA SER A 507 24.89 -28.16 9.63
C SER A 507 25.77 -26.97 9.98
N ALA A 508 25.20 -25.93 10.61
CA ALA A 508 25.96 -24.78 11.07
C ALA A 508 27.23 -25.24 11.81
N PRO A 509 28.38 -24.56 11.67
CA PRO A 509 29.54 -24.89 12.48
C PRO A 509 29.12 -24.72 13.94
N LEU A 510 29.19 -25.82 14.70
CA LEU A 510 29.22 -25.76 16.16
C LEU A 510 30.29 -24.75 16.53
N TYR A 511 29.94 -23.83 17.44
CA TYR A 511 30.89 -22.90 18.05
C TYR A 511 32.18 -23.63 18.41
N PRO A 512 33.36 -23.02 18.21
CA PRO A 512 34.59 -23.61 18.71
C PRO A 512 34.49 -23.79 20.24
N PRO A 513 35.13 -24.82 20.82
CA PRO A 513 35.11 -25.03 22.27
C PRO A 513 35.65 -23.78 22.95
N ILE A 514 34.97 -23.35 24.02
CA ILE A 514 35.53 -22.40 24.96
C ILE A 514 36.67 -23.14 25.64
N ASP A 515 37.91 -22.70 25.42
CA ASP A 515 39.05 -23.11 26.24
C ASP A 515 38.79 -22.59 27.66
N GLU A 516 38.31 -23.47 28.54
CA GLU A 516 38.43 -23.31 29.99
C GLU A 516 39.91 -23.52 30.33
N ASP A 517 40.73 -22.48 30.25
CA ASP A 517 42.02 -22.40 30.93
C ASP A 517 42.55 -20.96 30.85
N ALA A 518 42.09 -20.13 31.78
CA ALA A 518 42.79 -18.92 32.20
C ALA A 518 42.34 -18.60 33.64
N ASP A 519 42.94 -19.32 34.58
CA ASP A 519 43.21 -18.77 35.90
C ASP A 519 43.94 -17.44 35.72
N ASP A 520 43.34 -16.34 36.19
CA ASP A 520 44.08 -15.15 36.54
C ASP A 520 43.50 -14.60 37.85
N ASP A 521 44.39 -14.57 38.83
CA ASP A 521 44.23 -14.20 40.21
C ASP A 521 43.58 -12.81 40.38
N VAL A 522 42.47 -12.75 41.12
CA VAL A 522 41.97 -11.50 41.69
C VAL A 522 42.58 -11.36 43.07
N ASP A 523 43.72 -10.67 43.13
CA ASP A 523 44.29 -10.19 44.38
C ASP A 523 43.33 -9.18 45.04
N ASP A 524 43.01 -9.52 46.29
CA ASP A 524 42.22 -8.79 47.25
C ASP A 524 43.01 -7.56 47.72
N VAL A 525 42.57 -6.35 47.37
CA VAL A 525 43.02 -5.12 48.04
C VAL A 525 41.81 -4.27 48.40
N SER A 526 41.34 -4.51 49.62
CA SER A 526 40.59 -3.57 50.44
C SER A 526 41.44 -2.32 50.73
N ASP A 527 40.91 -1.13 50.51
CA ASP A 527 41.19 0.04 51.36
C ASP A 527 40.09 1.12 51.21
N PHE A 528 39.39 1.30 52.34
CA PHE A 528 38.61 2.44 52.87
C PHE A 528 37.45 3.09 52.09
#